data_AF-A0A380WKG6-F1
#
_entry.id   AF-A0A380WKG6-F1
#
_cell.length_a   1.000
_cell.length_b   1.000
_cell.length_c   1.000
_cell.angle_alpha   90.00
_cell.angle_beta   90.00
_cell.angle_gamma   90.00
#
_symmetry.space_group_name_H-M   'P 1'
#
loop_
_entity.id
_entity.type
_entity.pdbx_description
1 polymer ?
#
loop_
_entity_poly.entity_id
_entity_poly.type
_entity_poly.pdbx_seq_one_letter_code
_entity_poly.pdbx_strand_id
1 'polypeptide(L)'
;MIDPIDMWVFKPENWFWIVSGDESRFWSSAAGDYVPTLPDGAGITRIASEQELAAVLAVHALQGPVDLVPDRVSPAQAEIALHRHDDGVLLGQVNALIDSYPYEPVRIWWRKATFISRDHPYLAALAIELGLSDETVDGLFVAAGKIS
;
A
#
# COMPACT_ATOMS: atom_id res chain seq x y z
N MET A 1 -31.68 30.85 -15.32
CA MET A 1 -32.48 29.61 -15.28
C MET A 1 -31.47 28.50 -15.03
N ILE A 2 -31.33 28.07 -13.78
CA ILE A 2 -30.41 27.01 -13.36
C ILE A 2 -31.27 25.75 -13.28
N ASP A 3 -30.92 24.71 -14.05
CA ASP A 3 -31.68 23.47 -14.09
C ASP A 3 -31.71 22.76 -12.73
N PRO A 4 -32.87 22.26 -12.27
CA PRO A 4 -33.06 21.72 -10.93
C PRO A 4 -32.72 20.24 -10.86
N ILE A 5 -31.54 19.81 -11.30
CA ILE A 5 -31.02 18.47 -10.99
C ILE A 5 -29.49 18.49 -11.02
N ASP A 6 -28.86 19.19 -10.06
CA ASP A 6 -27.52 18.82 -9.62
C ASP A 6 -27.66 17.49 -8.84
N MET A 7 -27.97 16.43 -9.60
CA MET A 7 -27.80 15.04 -9.24
C MET A 7 -26.38 14.94 -8.72
N TRP A 8 -26.21 14.62 -7.43
CA TRP A 8 -24.90 14.49 -6.79
C TRP A 8 -23.96 13.63 -7.63
N VAL A 9 -23.13 14.29 -8.45
CA VAL A 9 -22.12 13.60 -9.24
C VAL A 9 -21.04 13.19 -8.27
N PHE A 10 -20.86 11.89 -8.10
CA PHE A 10 -19.75 11.33 -7.35
C PHE A 10 -18.42 11.92 -7.88
N LYS A 11 -17.73 12.68 -7.03
CA LYS A 11 -16.42 13.29 -7.30
C LYS A 11 -15.43 12.77 -6.27
N PRO A 12 -14.69 11.68 -6.55
CA PRO A 12 -13.80 11.04 -5.59
C PRO A 12 -12.86 12.02 -4.89
N GLU A 13 -12.35 13.02 -5.60
CA GLU A 13 -11.44 14.06 -5.11
C GLU A 13 -12.06 15.03 -4.09
N ASN A 14 -13.40 15.09 -4.03
CA ASN A 14 -14.14 15.93 -3.09
C ASN A 14 -15.36 15.16 -2.53
N TRP A 15 -15.08 13.98 -1.97
CA TRP A 15 -16.08 13.09 -1.42
C TRP A 15 -15.80 12.73 0.04
N PHE A 16 -16.87 12.45 0.78
CA PHE A 16 -16.82 12.08 2.19
C PHE A 16 -17.23 10.63 2.43
N TRP A 17 -16.57 9.98 3.38
CA TRP A 17 -16.81 8.57 3.70
C TRP A 17 -17.05 8.35 5.19
N ILE A 18 -18.12 7.61 5.51
CA ILE A 18 -18.33 7.02 6.83
C ILE A 18 -17.66 5.66 6.83
N VAL A 19 -16.70 5.47 7.72
CA VAL A 19 -15.87 4.27 7.78
C VAL A 19 -16.30 3.41 8.94
N SER A 20 -16.54 2.12 8.71
CA SER A 20 -16.94 1.14 9.74
C SER A 20 -18.19 1.54 10.54
N GLY A 21 -19.06 2.38 9.95
CA GLY A 21 -20.26 2.89 10.61
C GLY A 21 -20.02 3.97 11.67
N ASP A 22 -18.80 4.48 11.80
CA ASP A 22 -18.47 5.58 12.71
C ASP A 22 -18.96 6.92 12.12
N GLU A 23 -20.11 7.39 12.58
CA GLU A 23 -20.70 8.67 12.16
C GLU A 23 -20.17 9.87 12.96
N SER A 24 -19.21 9.67 13.88
CA SER A 24 -18.60 10.77 14.64
C SER A 24 -17.53 11.52 13.86
N ARG A 25 -17.03 10.93 12.77
CA ARG A 25 -15.98 11.46 11.90
C ARG A 25 -16.16 10.96 10.48
N PHE A 26 -15.72 11.77 9.52
CA PHE A 26 -15.87 11.51 8.10
C PHE A 26 -14.52 11.62 7.41
N TRP A 27 -14.11 10.62 6.64
CA TRP A 27 -12.90 10.77 5.83
C TRP A 27 -13.20 11.74 4.69
N SER A 28 -12.44 12.82 4.59
CA SER A 28 -12.48 13.75 3.46
C SER A 28 -11.38 13.41 2.48
N SER A 29 -11.77 12.99 1.27
CA SER A 29 -10.80 12.67 0.21
C SER A 29 -10.05 13.92 -0.29
N ALA A 30 -10.66 15.11 -0.14
CA ALA A 30 -10.04 16.40 -0.47
C ALA A 30 -9.00 16.82 0.57
N ALA A 31 -9.28 16.60 1.87
CA ALA A 31 -8.35 16.93 2.94
C ALA A 31 -7.27 15.84 3.14
N GLY A 32 -7.57 14.60 2.73
CA GLY A 32 -6.75 13.43 3.04
C GLY A 32 -6.73 13.13 4.54
N ASP A 33 -7.81 13.45 5.26
CA ASP A 33 -7.91 13.31 6.72
C ASP A 33 -9.37 13.17 7.19
N TYR A 34 -9.56 12.74 8.43
CA TYR A 34 -10.86 12.69 9.10
C TYR A 34 -11.29 14.09 9.56
N VAL A 35 -12.52 14.47 9.22
CA VAL A 35 -13.16 15.70 9.68
C VAL A 35 -14.33 15.38 10.61
N PRO A 36 -14.59 16.20 11.64
CA PRO A 36 -15.67 15.95 12.61
C PRO A 36 -17.05 16.36 12.07
N THR A 37 -17.11 17.18 11.02
CA THR A 37 -18.36 17.73 10.49
C THR A 37 -18.42 17.60 8.97
N LEU A 38 -19.60 17.23 8.47
CA LEU A 38 -19.89 17.19 7.04
C LEU A 38 -20.33 18.58 6.57
N PRO A 39 -19.77 19.13 5.48
CA PRO A 39 -20.26 20.37 4.88
C PRO A 39 -21.70 20.22 4.37
N ASP A 40 -22.50 21.28 4.47
CA ASP A 40 -23.88 21.28 3.97
C ASP A 40 -23.92 20.95 2.48
N GLY A 41 -24.72 19.94 2.12
CA GLY A 41 -24.88 19.49 0.73
C GLY A 41 -23.75 18.60 0.20
N ALA A 42 -22.78 18.20 1.04
CA ALA A 42 -21.73 17.27 0.63
C ALA A 42 -22.26 15.85 0.38
N GLY A 43 -21.75 15.21 -0.67
CA GLY A 43 -22.01 13.80 -0.95
C GLY A 43 -21.27 12.90 0.04
N ILE A 44 -21.95 11.82 0.48
CA ILE A 44 -21.42 10.89 1.48
C ILE A 44 -21.73 9.45 1.12
N THR A 45 -20.75 8.57 1.32
CA THR A 45 -20.88 7.12 1.13
C THR A 45 -20.40 6.37 2.37
N ARG A 46 -20.89 5.14 2.56
CA ARG A 46 -20.46 4.25 3.65
C ARG A 46 -19.50 3.19 3.11
N ILE A 47 -18.51 2.83 3.90
CA ILE A 47 -17.52 1.79 3.58
C ILE A 47 -17.18 0.97 4.82
N ALA A 48 -16.90 -0.32 4.65
CA ALA A 48 -16.83 -1.24 5.78
C ALA A 48 -15.56 -1.05 6.61
N SER A 49 -14.46 -0.62 5.98
CA SER A 49 -13.16 -0.46 6.65
C SER A 49 -12.27 0.61 6.00
N GLU A 50 -11.24 1.03 6.73
CA GLU A 50 -10.19 1.91 6.23
C GLU A 50 -9.39 1.26 5.08
N GLN A 51 -9.17 -0.07 5.13
CA GLN A 51 -8.54 -0.82 4.03
C GLN A 51 -9.33 -0.71 2.73
N GLU A 52 -10.65 -0.96 2.79
CA GLU A 52 -11.50 -0.83 1.60
C GLU A 52 -11.50 0.59 1.07
N LEU A 53 -11.53 1.58 1.98
CA LEU A 53 -11.47 2.99 1.60
C LEU A 53 -10.16 3.33 0.88
N ALA A 54 -9.03 2.92 1.43
CA ALA A 54 -7.73 3.11 0.79
C ALA A 54 -7.69 2.44 -0.59
N ALA A 55 -8.24 1.22 -0.74
CA ALA A 55 -8.33 0.53 -2.02
C ALA A 55 -9.16 1.29 -3.07
N VAL A 56 -10.32 1.83 -2.66
CA VAL A 56 -11.16 2.65 -3.55
C VAL A 56 -10.45 3.93 -3.97
N LEU A 57 -9.81 4.62 -3.03
CA LEU A 57 -9.11 5.89 -3.29
C LEU A 57 -7.85 5.69 -4.16
N ALA A 58 -7.14 4.58 -4.00
CA ALA A 58 -5.97 4.25 -4.80
C ALA A 58 -6.29 4.15 -6.31
N VAL A 59 -7.47 3.65 -6.68
CA VAL A 59 -7.94 3.62 -8.10
C VAL A 59 -8.02 5.02 -8.70
N HIS A 60 -8.24 6.03 -7.87
CA HIS A 60 -8.33 7.43 -8.25
C HIS A 60 -7.02 8.20 -7.99
N ALA A 61 -5.92 7.51 -7.66
CA ALA A 61 -4.65 8.12 -7.25
C ALA A 61 -4.80 9.10 -6.05
N LEU A 62 -5.74 8.82 -5.15
CA LEU A 62 -5.98 9.57 -3.93
C LEU A 62 -5.41 8.83 -2.71
N GLN A 63 -4.99 9.58 -1.70
CA GLN A 63 -4.49 9.02 -0.45
C GLN A 63 -5.64 8.51 0.41
N GLY A 64 -5.52 7.29 0.94
CA GLY A 64 -6.43 6.71 1.91
C GLY A 64 -5.97 6.91 3.36
N PRO A 65 -6.82 6.51 4.34
CA PRO A 65 -6.47 6.56 5.77
C PRO A 65 -5.34 5.60 6.15
N VAL A 66 -5.10 4.57 5.34
CA VAL A 66 -4.05 3.57 5.55
C VAL A 66 -3.23 3.39 4.28
N ASP A 67 -1.93 3.12 4.45
CA ASP A 67 -1.08 2.70 3.35
C ASP A 67 -1.48 1.28 2.90
N LEU A 68 -1.77 1.09 1.62
CA LEU A 68 -1.96 -0.24 1.05
C LEU A 68 -0.61 -0.90 0.84
N VAL A 69 -0.46 -2.12 1.37
CA VAL A 69 0.71 -2.95 1.10
C VAL A 69 0.53 -3.59 -0.28
N PRO A 70 1.41 -3.32 -1.26
CA PRO A 70 1.33 -3.97 -2.57
C PRO A 70 1.49 -5.49 -2.45
N ASP A 71 0.70 -6.26 -3.21
CA ASP A 71 0.86 -7.73 -3.25
C ASP A 71 2.14 -8.17 -3.96
N ARG A 72 2.64 -7.33 -4.88
CA ARG A 72 3.86 -7.60 -5.65
C ARG A 72 4.56 -6.31 -6.05
N VAL A 73 5.87 -6.38 -6.18
CA VAL A 73 6.73 -5.29 -6.67
C VAL A 73 7.72 -5.83 -7.70
N SER A 74 8.29 -4.97 -8.54
CA SER A 74 9.39 -5.38 -9.41
C SER A 74 10.67 -5.62 -8.58
N PRO A 75 11.61 -6.46 -9.06
CA PRO A 75 12.89 -6.66 -8.38
C PRO A 75 13.66 -5.36 -8.15
N ALA A 76 13.64 -4.45 -9.13
CA ALA A 76 14.32 -3.15 -9.00
C ALA A 76 13.72 -2.31 -7.87
N GLN A 77 12.39 -2.24 -7.75
CA GLN A 77 11.72 -1.55 -6.65
C GLN A 77 12.06 -2.18 -5.30
N ALA A 78 12.09 -3.52 -5.22
CA ALA A 78 12.46 -4.23 -4.01
C ALA A 78 13.92 -3.95 -3.59
N GLU A 79 14.88 -4.08 -4.52
CA GLU A 79 16.30 -3.80 -4.24
C GLU A 79 16.54 -2.35 -3.82
N ILE A 80 15.89 -1.39 -4.49
CA ILE A 80 16.01 0.03 -4.11
C ILE A 80 15.37 0.27 -2.74
N ALA A 81 14.24 -0.35 -2.41
CA ALA A 81 13.61 -0.22 -1.10
C ALA A 81 14.51 -0.81 0.01
N LEU A 82 15.08 -1.99 -0.21
CA LEU A 82 16.05 -2.61 0.70
C LEU A 82 17.27 -1.71 0.89
N HIS A 83 17.78 -1.12 -0.20
CA HIS A 83 18.92 -0.21 -0.13
C HIS A 83 18.59 1.07 0.68
N ARG A 84 17.39 1.63 0.50
CA ARG A 84 16.96 2.84 1.19
C ARG A 84 16.59 2.63 2.66
N HIS A 85 16.24 1.42 3.06
CA HIS A 85 15.77 1.13 4.41
C HIS A 85 16.84 1.42 5.47
N ASP A 86 18.09 1.03 5.21
CA ASP A 86 19.20 1.14 6.16
C ASP A 86 20.55 1.45 5.47
N ASP A 87 20.51 2.30 4.45
CA ASP A 87 21.69 2.73 3.66
C ASP A 87 22.45 1.56 3.02
N GLY A 88 21.73 0.51 2.62
CA GLY A 88 22.26 -0.63 1.86
C GLY A 88 22.68 -1.83 2.70
N VAL A 89 22.60 -1.75 4.03
CA VAL A 89 23.02 -2.84 4.90
C VAL A 89 22.13 -4.08 4.71
N LEU A 90 20.81 -3.91 4.71
CA LEU A 90 19.84 -4.98 4.53
C LEU A 90 19.93 -5.60 3.14
N LEU A 91 20.09 -4.77 2.09
CA LEU A 91 20.32 -5.29 0.74
C LEU A 91 21.59 -6.15 0.69
N GLY A 92 22.66 -5.73 1.36
CA GLY A 92 23.89 -6.52 1.49
C GLY A 92 23.67 -7.87 2.19
N GLN A 93 22.89 -7.88 3.28
CA GLN A 93 22.55 -9.10 4.01
C GLN A 93 21.69 -10.05 3.16
N VAL A 94 20.68 -9.52 2.45
CA VAL A 94 19.83 -10.31 1.55
C VAL A 94 20.67 -10.96 0.45
N ASN A 95 21.56 -10.20 -0.19
CA ASN A 95 22.43 -10.73 -1.24
C ASN A 95 23.39 -11.80 -0.72
N ALA A 96 24.02 -11.57 0.44
CA ALA A 96 24.90 -12.56 1.06
C ALA A 96 24.15 -13.86 1.43
N LEU A 97 22.93 -13.73 1.96
CA LEU A 97 22.07 -14.88 2.26
C LEU A 97 21.73 -15.65 0.99
N ILE A 98 21.26 -14.96 -0.05
CA ILE A 98 20.91 -15.57 -1.35
C ILE A 98 22.12 -16.32 -1.93
N ASP A 99 23.29 -15.70 -1.97
CA ASP A 99 24.50 -16.32 -2.53
C ASP A 99 24.88 -17.61 -1.78
N SER A 100 24.73 -17.61 -0.46
CA SER A 100 24.98 -18.77 0.39
C SER A 100 23.86 -19.83 0.36
N TYR A 101 22.69 -19.50 -0.17
CA TYR A 101 21.48 -20.32 -0.02
C TYR A 101 21.60 -21.64 -0.80
N PRO A 102 21.58 -22.82 -0.17
CA PRO A 102 21.97 -24.08 -0.83
C PRO A 102 21.05 -24.46 -2.01
N TYR A 103 19.80 -24.03 -1.98
CA TYR A 103 18.79 -24.37 -2.97
C TYR A 103 18.79 -23.40 -4.16
N GLU A 104 19.36 -23.85 -5.29
CA GLU A 104 19.49 -23.05 -6.52
C GLU A 104 18.20 -22.38 -7.01
N PRO A 105 17.00 -23.00 -6.94
CA PRO A 105 15.76 -22.34 -7.36
C PRO A 105 15.45 -21.03 -6.63
N VAL A 106 15.86 -20.86 -5.37
CA VAL A 106 15.71 -19.60 -4.63
C VAL A 106 16.60 -18.52 -5.24
N ARG A 107 17.86 -18.87 -5.56
CA ARG A 107 18.81 -17.96 -6.23
C ARG A 107 18.38 -17.59 -7.64
N ILE A 108 17.80 -18.54 -8.39
CA ILE A 108 17.25 -18.28 -9.71
C ILE A 108 16.05 -17.35 -9.58
N TRP A 109 15.11 -17.64 -8.68
CA TRP A 109 13.93 -16.83 -8.45
C TRP A 109 14.31 -15.39 -8.08
N TRP A 110 15.16 -15.18 -7.07
CA TRP A 110 15.59 -13.84 -6.66
C TRP A 110 16.15 -13.01 -7.82
N ARG A 111 16.97 -13.64 -8.67
CA ARG A 111 17.69 -12.98 -9.77
C ARG A 111 16.87 -12.82 -11.06
N LYS A 112 15.85 -13.65 -11.27
CA LYS A 112 15.15 -13.78 -12.56
C LYS A 112 13.64 -13.59 -12.49
N ALA A 113 13.05 -13.49 -11.31
CA ALA A 113 11.63 -13.25 -11.17
C ALA A 113 11.26 -11.91 -11.81
N THR A 114 10.14 -11.88 -12.54
CA THR A 114 9.59 -10.63 -13.08
C THR A 114 8.99 -9.77 -11.98
N PHE A 115 8.50 -10.40 -10.91
CA PHE A 115 7.90 -9.76 -9.75
C PHE A 115 8.29 -10.52 -8.48
N ILE A 116 8.45 -9.78 -7.39
CA ILE A 116 8.55 -10.31 -6.03
C ILE A 116 7.16 -10.19 -5.42
N SER A 117 6.50 -11.33 -5.18
CA SER A 117 5.18 -11.38 -4.54
C SER A 117 5.32 -11.55 -3.03
N ARG A 118 4.48 -10.86 -2.27
CA ARG A 118 4.44 -10.88 -0.80
C ARG A 118 4.07 -12.25 -0.22
N ASP A 119 3.23 -12.99 -0.94
CA ASP A 119 2.77 -14.33 -0.59
C ASP A 119 3.73 -15.45 -1.05
N HIS A 120 4.86 -15.09 -1.67
CA HIS A 120 5.76 -16.10 -2.23
C HIS A 120 6.51 -16.86 -1.12
N PRO A 121 6.51 -18.21 -1.13
CA PRO A 121 7.12 -18.99 -0.05
C PRO A 121 8.63 -18.75 0.10
N TYR A 122 9.34 -18.42 -0.99
CA TYR A 122 10.77 -18.07 -0.89
C TYR A 122 10.99 -16.73 -0.20
N LEU A 123 10.10 -15.74 -0.38
CA LEU A 123 10.19 -14.49 0.34
C LEU A 123 9.99 -14.71 1.84
N ALA A 124 8.97 -15.48 2.21
CA ALA A 124 8.69 -15.81 3.61
C ALA A 124 9.89 -16.54 4.26
N ALA A 125 10.50 -17.49 3.56
CA ALA A 125 11.71 -18.17 4.05
C ALA A 125 12.88 -17.19 4.27
N LEU A 126 13.14 -16.29 3.31
CA LEU A 126 14.21 -15.30 3.43
C LEU A 126 13.97 -14.31 4.57
N ALA A 127 12.73 -13.86 4.74
CA ALA A 127 12.36 -12.96 5.84
C ALA A 127 12.63 -13.59 7.21
N ILE A 128 12.29 -14.87 7.38
CA ILE A 128 12.55 -15.63 8.61
C ILE A 128 14.07 -15.74 8.87
N GLU A 129 14.85 -16.11 7.87
CA GLU A 129 16.32 -16.26 7.98
C GLU A 129 17.02 -14.93 8.31
N LEU A 130 16.48 -13.81 7.80
CA LEU A 130 16.96 -12.46 8.10
C LEU A 130 16.42 -11.89 9.42
N GLY A 131 15.50 -12.59 10.09
CA GLY A 131 14.84 -12.12 11.31
C GLY A 131 13.95 -10.90 11.10
N LEU A 132 13.40 -10.72 9.90
CA LEU A 132 12.48 -9.62 9.59
C LEU A 132 11.08 -9.94 10.11
N SER A 133 10.43 -8.94 10.72
CA SER A 133 9.02 -9.05 11.11
C SER A 133 8.10 -8.82 9.91
N ASP A 134 6.86 -9.31 9.99
CA ASP A 134 5.84 -9.11 8.96
C ASP A 134 5.59 -7.62 8.71
N GLU A 135 5.61 -6.79 9.77
CA GLU A 135 5.44 -5.33 9.64
C GLU A 135 6.61 -4.69 8.89
N THR A 136 7.83 -5.21 9.06
CA THR A 136 9.01 -4.72 8.35
C THR A 136 8.93 -5.10 6.88
N VAL A 137 8.51 -6.33 6.57
CA VAL A 137 8.29 -6.79 5.20
C VAL A 137 7.20 -5.95 4.52
N ASP A 138 6.06 -5.75 5.18
CA ASP A 138 4.97 -4.92 4.68
C ASP A 138 5.43 -3.47 4.43
N GLY A 139 6.20 -2.90 5.36
CA GLY A 139 6.80 -1.58 5.20
C GLY A 139 7.75 -1.48 3.99
N LEU A 140 8.55 -2.51 3.73
CA LEU A 140 9.42 -2.59 2.55
C LEU A 140 8.60 -2.67 1.26
N PHE A 141 7.49 -3.40 1.24
CA PHE A 141 6.59 -3.47 0.08
C PHE A 141 5.90 -2.12 -0.17
N VAL A 142 5.44 -1.43 0.87
CA VAL A 142 4.89 -0.07 0.76
C VAL A 142 5.93 0.89 0.21
N ALA A 143 7.17 0.86 0.73
CA ALA A 143 8.26 1.70 0.24
C ALA A 143 8.63 1.39 -1.22
N ALA A 144 8.67 0.11 -1.59
CA ALA A 144 8.93 -0.35 -2.94
C ALA A 144 7.84 0.11 -3.93
N GLY A 145 6.56 0.03 -3.54
CA GLY A 145 5.43 0.49 -4.35
C GLY A 145 5.45 2.00 -4.66
N LYS A 146 6.15 2.80 -3.84
CA LYS A 146 6.31 4.25 -4.03
C LYS A 146 7.44 4.60 -5.01
N ILE A 147 8.20 3.63 -5.51
CA ILE A 147 9.30 3.84 -6.47
C ILE A 147 8.79 3.70 -7.91
N SER A 148 8.87 4.79 -8.68
CA SER A 148 8.44 4.89 -10.09
C SER A 148 9.54 4.53 -11.09
#